data_AF-A0A6G1H6F4-F1
#
_entry.id   AF-A0A6G1H6F4-F1
#
_cell.length_a   1.000
_cell.length_b   1.000
_cell.length_c   1.000
_cell.angle_alpha   90.00
_cell.angle_beta   90.00
_cell.angle_gamma   90.00
#
_symmetry.space_group_name_H-M   'P 1'
#
loop_
_entity.id
_entity.type
_entity.pdbx_description
1 polymer ?
#
loop_
_entity_poly.entity_id
_entity_poly.type
_entity_poly.pdbx_seq_one_letter_code
_entity_poly.pdbx_strand_id
1 'polypeptide(L)'
;MPLLSKTSIAALRRLFVISFPNATTPVFKKPLSLHSTRPMTGFLRDGYCKVPEGDFGNHSVAAMVTNEFLEFSASKGNDLRSIGLTGGCKWCLCANRWKEALDAAKGDQSQKGKLVPQVFLNATNEAALQSLDMNDLKKFAADAEV
;
A
#
# COMPACT_ATOMS: atom_id res chain seq x y z
N MET A 1 22.65 36.26 -56.87
CA MET A 1 22.71 37.39 -55.90
C MET A 1 21.29 37.92 -55.78
N PRO A 2 20.62 37.98 -54.61
CA PRO A 2 21.07 38.19 -53.21
C PRO A 2 20.91 36.90 -52.34
N LEU A 3 21.63 36.61 -51.24
CA LEU A 3 21.92 37.24 -49.93
C LEU A 3 20.75 37.25 -48.91
N LEU A 4 21.06 36.71 -47.72
CA LEU A 4 20.35 36.73 -46.41
C LEU A 4 19.31 35.61 -46.23
N SER A 5 19.17 34.91 -45.10
CA SER A 5 19.67 35.10 -43.73
C SER A 5 19.59 33.75 -43.00
N LYS A 6 20.62 33.39 -42.23
CA LYS A 6 20.61 32.24 -41.30
C LYS A 6 19.69 32.59 -40.13
N THR A 7 18.60 31.84 -39.95
CA THR A 7 17.87 31.81 -38.68
C THR A 7 17.94 30.40 -38.10
N SER A 8 18.76 30.29 -37.06
CA SER A 8 18.83 29.16 -36.13
C SER A 8 17.55 29.17 -35.28
N ILE A 9 16.77 28.09 -35.32
CA ILE A 9 15.71 27.85 -34.34
C ILE A 9 16.22 26.78 -33.38
N ALA A 10 16.65 27.26 -32.21
CA ALA A 10 17.08 26.45 -31.10
C ALA A 10 15.91 25.64 -30.51
N ALA A 11 16.21 24.37 -30.24
CA ALA A 11 15.61 23.43 -29.31
C ALA A 11 14.43 23.93 -28.44
N LEU A 12 13.22 23.47 -28.78
CA LEU A 12 12.12 23.35 -27.81
C LEU A 12 12.20 21.99 -27.12
N ARG A 13 13.02 21.88 -26.06
CA ARG A 13 12.85 20.85 -25.04
C ARG A 13 11.51 21.11 -24.34
N ARG A 14 10.46 20.39 -24.74
CA ARG A 14 9.26 20.25 -23.91
C ARG A 14 9.66 19.48 -22.64
N LEU A 15 10.00 20.21 -21.57
CA LEU A 15 9.91 19.65 -20.23
C LEU A 15 8.43 19.40 -19.95
N PHE A 16 8.01 18.15 -20.11
CA PHE A 16 6.79 17.67 -19.50
C PHE A 16 7.08 17.56 -18.00
N VAL A 17 6.93 18.67 -17.27
CA VAL A 17 6.81 18.61 -15.81
C VAL A 17 5.42 18.05 -15.54
N ILE A 18 5.32 16.72 -15.48
CA ILE A 18 4.18 16.07 -14.83
C ILE A 18 4.33 16.32 -13.34
N SER A 19 3.89 17.50 -12.91
CA SER A 19 3.59 17.72 -11.51
C SER A 19 2.30 16.96 -11.24
N PHE A 20 2.43 15.74 -10.72
CA PHE A 20 1.30 15.08 -10.09
C PHE A 20 0.94 15.92 -8.85
N PRO A 21 -0.30 16.43 -8.73
CA PRO A 21 -0.70 17.05 -7.48
C PRO A 21 -0.61 15.95 -6.42
N ASN A 22 0.29 16.14 -5.46
CA ASN A 22 0.33 15.34 -4.24
C ASN A 22 -0.91 15.72 -3.40
N ALA A 23 -2.09 15.33 -3.87
CA ALA A 23 -3.32 15.46 -3.14
C ALA A 23 -3.29 14.36 -2.07
N THR A 24 -2.70 14.68 -0.93
CA THR A 24 -2.82 13.87 0.28
C THR A 24 -4.31 13.63 0.50
N THR A 25 -4.74 12.39 0.32
CA THR A 25 -6.15 12.02 0.37
C THR A 25 -6.72 12.36 1.75
N PRO A 26 -7.97 12.84 1.85
CA PRO A 26 -8.55 13.29 3.12
C PRO A 26 -8.44 12.26 4.26
N VAL A 27 -8.49 10.96 3.92
CA VAL A 27 -8.28 9.84 4.84
C VAL A 27 -6.99 9.95 5.66
N PHE A 28 -5.87 10.32 5.02
CA PHE A 28 -4.56 10.36 5.68
C PHE A 28 -4.26 11.68 6.41
N LYS A 29 -5.17 12.66 6.34
CA LYS A 29 -5.07 13.89 7.13
C LYS A 29 -5.59 13.72 8.56
N LYS A 30 -6.25 12.60 8.85
CA LYS A 30 -6.76 12.26 10.18
C LYS A 30 -5.70 11.47 10.97
N PRO A 31 -5.69 11.55 12.30
CA PRO A 31 -4.84 10.69 13.13
C PRO A 31 -5.12 9.21 12.85
N LEU A 32 -4.09 8.38 12.92
CA LEU A 32 -4.18 6.95 12.69
C LEU A 32 -5.10 6.29 13.74
N SER A 33 -6.06 5.49 13.28
CA SER A 33 -6.94 4.73 14.18
C SER A 33 -6.24 3.50 14.75
N LEU A 34 -6.66 3.07 15.94
CA LEU A 34 -6.21 1.80 16.53
C LEU A 34 -6.66 0.64 15.64
N HIS A 35 -5.73 -0.20 15.20
CA HIS A 35 -6.05 -1.33 14.31
C HIS A 35 -6.44 -2.58 15.09
N SER A 36 -5.55 -3.04 15.99
CA SER A 36 -5.76 -4.25 16.77
C SER A 36 -4.90 -4.31 18.02
N THR A 37 -5.51 -4.72 19.13
CA THR A 37 -4.81 -5.08 20.38
C THR A 37 -4.85 -6.58 20.66
N ARG A 38 -5.64 -7.35 19.89
CA ARG A 38 -5.79 -8.80 20.02
C ARG A 38 -6.00 -9.44 18.63
N PRO A 39 -4.93 -9.95 17.99
CA PRO A 39 -3.54 -9.95 18.46
C PRO A 39 -2.93 -8.53 18.47
N MET A 40 -1.95 -8.29 19.35
CA MET A 40 -1.24 -7.01 19.41
C MET A 40 -0.41 -6.82 18.14
N THR A 41 -0.76 -5.81 17.34
CA THR A 41 -0.13 -5.56 16.04
C THR A 41 0.72 -4.29 16.03
N GLY A 42 1.21 -3.91 14.84
CA GLY A 42 2.09 -2.77 14.63
C GLY A 42 3.55 -3.14 14.83
N PHE A 43 4.44 -2.47 14.10
CA PHE A 43 5.89 -2.65 14.24
C PHE A 43 6.33 -2.39 15.69
N LEU A 44 5.79 -1.34 16.30
CA LEU A 44 6.04 -0.95 17.69
C LEU A 44 5.27 -1.78 18.73
N ARG A 45 4.43 -2.74 18.29
CA ARG A 45 3.54 -3.53 19.16
C ARG A 45 2.63 -2.69 20.07
N ASP A 46 2.13 -1.57 19.54
CA ASP A 46 1.21 -0.65 20.21
C ASP A 46 -0.22 -0.69 19.63
N GLY A 47 -0.46 -1.56 18.65
CA GLY A 47 -1.75 -1.74 17.99
C GLY A 47 -2.03 -0.79 16.82
N TYR A 48 -1.07 0.07 16.46
CA TYR A 48 -1.18 1.01 15.35
C TYR A 48 -0.19 0.64 14.23
N CYS A 49 -0.56 0.90 12.97
CA CYS A 49 0.32 0.67 11.83
C CYS A 49 1.28 1.84 11.59
N LYS A 50 1.98 2.27 12.65
CA LYS A 50 3.01 3.32 12.59
C LYS A 50 4.28 2.77 11.93
N VAL A 51 4.92 3.62 11.14
CA VAL A 51 6.17 3.30 10.44
C VAL A 51 7.28 4.22 10.97
N PRO A 52 7.99 3.84 12.05
CA PRO A 52 9.17 4.58 12.51
C PRO A 52 10.33 4.42 11.51
N GLU A 53 11.37 5.25 11.63
CA GLU A 53 12.54 5.23 10.74
C GLU A 53 13.23 3.84 10.63
N GLY A 54 13.20 3.04 11.69
CA GLY A 54 13.76 1.68 11.71
C GLY A 54 12.89 0.61 11.05
N ASP A 55 11.67 0.92 10.61
CA ASP A 55 10.78 -0.04 9.95
C ASP A 55 11.01 -0.07 8.43
N PHE A 56 12.10 -0.71 8.02
CA PHE A 56 12.42 -0.93 6.60
C PHE A 56 11.40 -1.80 5.85
N GLY A 57 10.58 -2.56 6.59
CA GLY A 57 9.51 -3.38 6.03
C GLY A 57 8.27 -2.58 5.63
N ASN A 58 8.14 -1.35 6.14
CA ASN A 58 6.98 -0.48 5.95
C ASN A 58 5.67 -1.19 6.35
N HIS A 59 5.49 -1.48 7.63
CA HIS A 59 4.29 -2.10 8.21
C HIS A 59 3.10 -1.10 8.29
N SER A 60 2.83 -0.40 7.20
CA SER A 60 1.82 0.66 7.10
C SER A 60 0.41 0.15 6.80
N VAL A 61 0.27 -1.05 6.23
CA VAL A 61 -1.03 -1.54 5.73
C VAL A 61 -1.81 -2.23 6.85
N ALA A 62 -2.86 -1.58 7.33
CA ALA A 62 -3.77 -2.17 8.31
C ALA A 62 -4.71 -3.15 7.60
N ALA A 63 -4.42 -4.44 7.69
CA ALA A 63 -5.19 -5.47 6.98
C ALA A 63 -5.90 -6.44 7.92
N MET A 64 -6.93 -7.13 7.41
CA MET A 64 -7.45 -8.36 7.99
C MET A 64 -7.01 -9.53 7.11
N VAL A 65 -6.14 -10.38 7.65
CA VAL A 65 -5.54 -11.49 6.89
C VAL A 65 -6.55 -12.61 6.68
N THR A 66 -6.38 -13.36 5.60
CA THR A 66 -7.17 -14.54 5.25
C THR A 66 -6.29 -15.78 5.32
N ASN A 67 -6.88 -16.98 5.34
CA ASN A 67 -6.09 -18.21 5.33
C ASN A 67 -5.30 -18.36 4.02
N GLU A 68 -5.91 -17.99 2.89
CA GLU A 68 -5.31 -18.02 1.57
C GLU A 68 -4.12 -17.04 1.46
N PHE A 69 -4.24 -15.84 2.04
CA PHE A 69 -3.12 -14.92 2.16
C PHE A 69 -2.00 -15.49 3.03
N LEU A 70 -2.33 -16.11 4.17
CA LEU A 70 -1.33 -16.68 5.07
C LEU A 70 -0.54 -17.82 4.40
N GLU A 71 -1.23 -18.69 3.65
CA GLU A 71 -0.60 -19.75 2.85
C GLU A 71 0.29 -19.17 1.75
N PHE A 72 -0.22 -18.19 1.00
CA PHE A 72 0.56 -17.50 -0.03
C PHE A 72 1.80 -16.82 0.55
N SER A 73 1.63 -16.05 1.62
CA SER A 73 2.72 -15.34 2.30
C SER A 73 3.78 -16.32 2.79
N ALA A 74 3.38 -17.46 3.36
CA ALA A 74 4.30 -18.53 3.75
C ALA A 74 5.08 -19.09 2.54
N SER A 75 4.40 -19.31 1.41
CA SER A 75 5.06 -19.75 0.16
C SER A 75 6.10 -18.74 -0.38
N LYS A 76 5.98 -17.47 0.01
CA LYS A 76 6.92 -16.38 -0.31
C LYS A 76 7.96 -16.13 0.79
N GLY A 77 8.11 -17.06 1.73
CA GLY A 77 9.08 -17.00 2.81
C GLY A 77 8.69 -16.09 3.97
N ASN A 78 7.41 -15.72 4.08
CA ASN A 78 6.87 -14.90 5.17
C ASN A 78 5.74 -15.66 5.89
N ASP A 79 6.09 -16.66 6.70
CA ASP A 79 5.09 -17.45 7.42
C ASP A 79 4.61 -16.75 8.70
N LEU A 80 3.52 -15.99 8.57
CA LEU A 80 2.89 -15.27 9.67
C LEU A 80 2.10 -16.16 10.63
N ARG A 81 1.88 -17.44 10.30
CA ARG A 81 1.20 -18.38 11.21
C ARG A 81 2.13 -18.77 12.36
N SER A 82 3.45 -18.72 12.14
CA SER A 82 4.46 -18.97 13.17
C SER A 82 4.36 -18.01 14.36
N ILE A 83 3.81 -16.80 14.14
CA ILE A 83 3.54 -15.80 15.17
C ILE A 83 2.08 -15.83 15.66
N GLY A 84 1.33 -16.88 15.31
CA GLY A 84 -0.03 -17.14 15.79
C GLY A 84 -1.15 -16.47 15.02
N LEU A 85 -0.91 -15.96 13.80
CA LEU A 85 -1.99 -15.40 12.98
C LEU A 85 -2.82 -16.49 12.32
N THR A 86 -4.14 -16.28 12.31
CA THR A 86 -5.13 -17.08 11.58
C THR A 86 -6.00 -16.16 10.71
N GLY A 87 -6.76 -16.74 9.79
CA GLY A 87 -7.73 -15.98 9.00
C GLY A 87 -8.70 -15.21 9.89
N GLY A 88 -8.93 -13.93 9.56
CA GLY A 88 -9.71 -12.98 10.33
C GLY A 88 -8.88 -12.13 11.31
N CYS A 89 -7.61 -12.45 11.56
CA CYS A 89 -6.76 -11.60 12.40
C CYS A 89 -6.50 -10.25 11.74
N LYS A 90 -6.61 -9.17 12.52
CA LYS A 90 -6.17 -7.83 12.11
C LYS A 90 -4.67 -7.69 12.35
N TRP A 91 -3.93 -7.31 11.31
CA TRP A 91 -2.49 -7.16 11.36
C TRP A 91 -1.98 -6.02 10.48
N CYS A 92 -0.94 -5.32 10.94
CA CYS A 92 -0.18 -4.37 10.13
C CYS A 92 0.81 -5.14 9.25
N LEU A 93 0.57 -5.16 7.94
CA LEU A 93 1.41 -5.83 6.96
C LEU A 93 2.43 -4.88 6.35
N CYS A 94 3.58 -5.42 5.99
CA CYS A 94 4.53 -4.76 5.09
C CYS A 94 3.82 -4.39 3.78
N ALA A 95 3.94 -3.14 3.32
CA ALA A 95 3.30 -2.68 2.09
C ALA A 95 3.65 -3.55 0.87
N ASN A 96 4.92 -3.97 0.76
CA ASN A 96 5.38 -4.85 -0.31
C ASN A 96 4.76 -6.25 -0.26
N ARG A 97 4.51 -6.80 0.93
CA ARG A 97 3.89 -8.14 1.07
C ARG A 97 2.42 -8.12 0.70
N TRP A 98 1.71 -7.04 1.02
CA TRP A 98 0.35 -6.84 0.52
C TRP A 98 0.35 -6.65 -1.00
N LYS A 99 1.31 -5.90 -1.55
CA LYS A 99 1.48 -5.73 -3.01
C LYS A 99 1.71 -7.06 -3.74
N GLU A 100 2.59 -7.92 -3.22
CA GLU A 100 2.86 -9.25 -3.79
C GLU A 100 1.56 -10.07 -3.94
N ALA A 101 0.69 -10.04 -2.93
CA ALA A 101 -0.60 -10.73 -2.97
C ALA A 101 -1.55 -10.10 -4.01
N LEU A 102 -1.60 -8.76 -4.09
CA LEU A 102 -2.36 -8.05 -5.10
C LEU A 102 -1.92 -8.40 -6.53
N ASP A 103 -0.61 -8.39 -6.77
CA ASP A 103 -0.04 -8.68 -8.09
C ASP A 103 -0.28 -10.14 -8.49
N ALA A 104 -0.16 -11.08 -7.54
CA ALA A 104 -0.51 -12.49 -7.77
C ALA A 104 -1.99 -12.68 -8.12
N ALA A 105 -2.89 -11.90 -7.52
CA ALA A 105 -4.33 -11.97 -7.77
C ALA A 105 -4.78 -11.36 -9.11
N LYS A 106 -3.95 -10.54 -9.78
CA LYS A 106 -4.33 -9.91 -11.07
C LYS A 106 -4.62 -10.93 -12.17
N GLY A 107 -3.96 -12.09 -12.14
CA GLY A 107 -4.15 -13.18 -13.10
C GLY A 107 -5.41 -14.02 -12.89
N ASP A 108 -6.04 -13.93 -11.72
CA ASP A 108 -7.22 -14.74 -11.37
C ASP A 108 -8.20 -13.94 -10.49
N GLN A 109 -9.25 -13.39 -11.12
CA GLN A 109 -10.27 -12.62 -10.43
C GLN A 109 -11.05 -13.44 -9.39
N SER A 110 -11.11 -14.78 -9.53
CA SER A 110 -11.82 -15.64 -8.57
C SER A 110 -11.13 -15.71 -7.22
N GLN A 111 -9.80 -15.53 -7.19
CA GLN A 111 -8.99 -15.59 -5.97
C GLN A 111 -8.84 -14.23 -5.30
N LYS A 112 -9.12 -13.13 -5.99
CA LYS A 112 -8.84 -11.77 -5.53
C LYS A 112 -9.45 -11.45 -4.16
N GLY A 113 -10.69 -11.87 -3.91
CA GLY A 113 -11.37 -11.63 -2.63
C GLY A 113 -10.85 -12.46 -1.44
N LYS A 114 -10.09 -13.52 -1.72
CA LYS A 114 -9.51 -14.40 -0.69
C LYS A 114 -8.03 -14.15 -0.50
N LEU A 115 -7.28 -13.99 -1.60
CA LEU A 115 -5.83 -13.86 -1.57
C LEU A 115 -5.37 -12.48 -1.12
N VAL A 116 -6.09 -11.42 -1.49
CA VAL A 116 -5.72 -10.04 -1.15
C VAL A 116 -6.45 -9.63 0.13
N PRO A 117 -5.72 -9.41 1.25
CA PRO A 117 -6.34 -8.99 2.50
C PRO A 117 -7.12 -7.69 2.35
N GLN A 118 -8.30 -7.62 2.96
CA GLN A 118 -9.02 -6.35 3.09
C GLN A 118 -8.24 -5.37 3.96
N VAL A 119 -8.34 -4.08 3.66
CA VAL A 119 -7.59 -2.99 4.28
C VAL A 119 -8.52 -2.07 5.07
N PHE A 120 -8.08 -1.58 6.22
CA PHE A 120 -8.75 -0.56 7.01
C PHE A 120 -8.03 0.77 6.74
N LEU A 121 -8.62 1.62 5.91
CA LEU A 121 -8.02 2.86 5.43
C LEU A 121 -7.75 3.84 6.57
N ASN A 122 -8.65 3.94 7.56
CA ASN A 122 -8.50 4.80 8.72
C ASN A 122 -7.34 4.42 9.67
N ALA A 123 -6.87 3.18 9.59
CA ALA A 123 -5.78 2.63 10.41
C ALA A 123 -4.52 2.36 9.56
N THR A 124 -4.58 2.59 8.26
CA THR A 124 -3.45 2.47 7.32
C THR A 124 -2.66 3.77 7.31
N ASN A 125 -1.34 3.66 7.41
CA ASN A 125 -0.46 4.82 7.40
C ASN A 125 -0.17 5.28 5.97
N GLU A 126 -0.02 6.60 5.77
CA GLU A 126 0.25 7.19 4.45
C GLU A 126 1.52 6.65 3.78
N ALA A 127 2.49 6.14 4.57
CA ALA A 127 3.69 5.48 4.05
C ALA A 127 3.36 4.28 3.14
N ALA A 128 2.16 3.71 3.21
CA ALA A 128 1.68 2.70 2.26
C ALA A 128 1.70 3.20 0.81
N LEU A 129 1.44 4.50 0.59
CA LEU A 129 1.41 5.13 -0.73
C LEU A 129 2.79 5.19 -1.41
N GLN A 130 3.87 4.92 -0.68
CA GLN A 130 5.19 4.81 -1.28
C GLN A 130 5.33 3.57 -2.18
N SER A 131 4.49 2.55 -1.95
CA SER A 131 4.54 1.26 -2.68
C SER A 131 3.21 0.88 -3.35
N LEU A 132 2.11 1.48 -2.90
CA LEU A 132 0.74 1.10 -3.28
C LEU A 132 -0.05 2.29 -3.83
N ASP A 133 -0.93 2.00 -4.78
CA ASP A 133 -1.85 2.98 -5.32
C ASP A 133 -3.08 3.13 -4.41
N MET A 134 -3.49 4.37 -4.14
CA MET A 134 -4.71 4.66 -3.37
C MET A 134 -5.95 3.96 -3.93
N ASN A 135 -6.07 3.90 -5.26
CA ASN A 135 -7.19 3.23 -5.92
C ASN A 135 -7.23 1.73 -5.63
N ASP A 136 -6.07 1.09 -5.44
CA ASP A 136 -6.03 -0.32 -5.09
C ASP A 136 -6.39 -0.50 -3.62
N LEU A 137 -5.88 0.34 -2.71
CA LEU A 137 -6.29 0.32 -1.29
C LEU A 137 -7.81 0.48 -1.13
N LYS A 138 -8.43 1.44 -1.85
CA LYS A 138 -9.88 1.67 -1.82
C LYS A 138 -10.71 0.49 -2.32
N LYS A 139 -10.24 -0.24 -3.35
CA LYS A 139 -10.94 -1.43 -3.86
C LYS A 139 -11.06 -2.55 -2.83
N PHE A 140 -10.14 -2.59 -1.86
CA PHE A 140 -10.10 -3.61 -0.81
C PHE A 140 -10.46 -3.03 0.58
N ALA A 141 -11.00 -1.82 0.64
CA ALA A 141 -11.36 -1.19 1.90
C ALA A 141 -12.49 -1.97 2.61
N ALA A 142 -12.27 -2.29 3.88
CA ALA A 142 -13.27 -2.88 4.77
C ALA A 142 -14.09 -1.81 5.51
N ASP A 143 -13.48 -0.64 5.74
CA ASP A 143 -14.14 0.54 6.27
C ASP A 143 -14.70 1.40 5.12
N ALA A 144 -15.98 1.78 5.23
CA ALA A 144 -16.56 2.75 4.30
C ALA A 144 -15.79 4.08 4.42
N GLU A 145 -15.49 4.71 3.28
CA GLU A 145 -14.82 6.01 3.24
C GLU A 145 -15.50 7.00 4.19
N VAL A 146 -14.73 7.60 5.10
CA VAL A 146 -15.19 8.63 6.06
C VAL A 146 -15.02 10.03 5.49
#